data_AF-A0A2P8I8S9-F1
#
_entry.id   AF-A0A2P8I8S9-F1
#
_cell.length_a   1.000
_cell.length_b   1.000
_cell.length_c   1.000
_cell.angle_alpha   90.00
_cell.angle_beta   90.00
_cell.angle_gamma   90.00
#
_symmetry.space_group_name_H-M   'P 1'
#
loop_
_entity.id
_entity.type
_entity.pdbx_description
1 polymer ?
#
loop_
_entity_poly.entity_id
_entity_poly.type
_entity_poly.pdbx_seq_one_letter_code
_entity_poly.pdbx_strand_id
1 'polypeptide(L)'
;MGRSALWGLLIGTALMTILIMFGLAVPSSDDDGDTMWAAAFVASGIVGVVMGGIPGTLIGLVVGAVRRRRPAIAPPPMPMPFPPPLPPPPLNDRWSAMVGRCELAVRRVHAAVATVPASPAREWLERIAARFAAELPDVRRLADLGRALDADHQHPVTDRLSAAVRDFTSFEDEVGRAALRLLNQTTLDAVRTDLEVLEQQLPHLGSP
;
A
#
# COMPACT_ATOMS: atom_id res chain seq x y z
N MET A 1 23.12 10.64 -14.28
CA MET A 1 21.71 10.32 -14.56
C MET A 1 21.40 8.98 -13.89
N GLY A 2 20.46 8.98 -12.94
CA GLY A 2 20.31 7.90 -11.96
C GLY A 2 19.72 6.62 -12.54
N ARG A 3 20.25 5.47 -12.09
CA ARG A 3 19.76 4.12 -12.44
C ARG A 3 18.26 3.94 -12.15
N SER A 4 17.70 4.75 -11.25
CA SER A 4 16.26 4.85 -10.95
C SER A 4 15.41 5.37 -12.10
N ALA A 5 15.91 6.32 -12.91
CA ALA A 5 15.20 6.83 -14.08
C ALA A 5 15.10 5.76 -15.18
N LEU A 6 16.10 4.89 -15.27
CA LEU A 6 16.16 3.79 -16.25
C LEU A 6 15.20 2.65 -15.88
N TRP A 7 15.07 2.34 -14.60
CA TRP A 7 14.06 1.39 -14.11
C TRP A 7 12.63 1.91 -14.25
N GLY A 8 12.41 3.21 -14.00
CA GLY A 8 11.11 3.85 -14.24
C GLY A 8 10.71 3.81 -15.72
N LEU A 9 11.67 4.03 -16.63
CA LEU A 9 11.43 3.95 -18.07
C LEU A 9 11.11 2.51 -18.50
N LEU A 10 11.81 1.50 -17.97
CA LEU A 10 11.52 0.08 -18.26
C LEU A 10 10.15 -0.38 -17.76
N ILE A 11 9.76 0.04 -16.55
CA ILE A 11 8.45 -0.29 -15.99
C ILE A 11 7.35 0.43 -16.78
N GLY A 12 7.58 1.70 -17.13
CA GLY A 12 6.64 2.49 -17.94
C GLY A 12 6.42 1.90 -19.34
N THR A 13 7.50 1.50 -20.03
CA THR A 13 7.38 0.87 -21.35
C THR A 13 6.73 -0.50 -21.26
N ALA A 14 7.07 -1.33 -20.26
CA ALA A 14 6.44 -2.64 -20.06
C ALA A 14 4.92 -2.50 -19.84
N LEU A 15 4.50 -1.53 -19.02
CA LEU A 15 3.10 -1.29 -18.71
C LEU A 15 2.32 -0.75 -19.92
N MET A 16 2.93 0.15 -20.71
CA MET A 16 2.36 0.58 -21.99
C MET A 16 2.22 -0.58 -23.00
N THR A 17 3.21 -1.46 -23.08
CA THR A 17 3.17 -2.59 -24.01
C THR A 17 2.08 -3.59 -23.64
N ILE A 18 1.90 -3.87 -22.33
CA ILE A 18 0.83 -4.72 -21.81
C ILE A 18 -0.54 -4.10 -22.10
N LEU A 19 -0.68 -2.79 -21.93
CA LEU A 19 -1.95 -2.08 -22.17
C LEU A 19 -2.31 -2.05 -23.66
N ILE A 20 -1.33 -1.90 -24.55
CA ILE A 20 -1.51 -2.00 -26.00
C ILE A 20 -1.88 -3.44 -26.42
N MET A 21 -1.22 -4.45 -25.86
CA MET A 21 -1.55 -5.86 -26.12
C MET A 21 -2.96 -6.22 -25.65
N PHE A 22 -3.40 -5.73 -24.48
CA PHE A 22 -4.76 -5.97 -23.98
C PHE A 22 -5.82 -5.16 -24.74
N GLY A 23 -5.48 -3.95 -25.19
CA GLY A 23 -6.36 -3.12 -26.01
C GLY A 23 -6.59 -3.66 -27.42
N LEU A 24 -5.58 -4.34 -28.01
CA LEU A 24 -5.68 -4.94 -29.35
C LEU A 24 -6.32 -6.33 -29.36
N ALA A 25 -6.53 -6.97 -28.21
CA ALA A 25 -7.10 -8.32 -28.10
C ALA A 25 -8.64 -8.35 -27.99
N VAL A 26 -9.30 -7.19 -27.99
CA VAL A 26 -10.76 -7.14 -28.10
C VAL A 26 -11.12 -7.32 -29.57
N PRO A 27 -11.91 -8.35 -29.95
CA PRO A 27 -12.35 -8.51 -31.33
C PRO A 27 -13.16 -7.28 -31.73
N SER A 28 -12.65 -6.56 -32.74
CA SER A 28 -13.32 -5.46 -33.40
C SER A 28 -14.55 -6.01 -34.12
N SER A 29 -15.72 -5.85 -33.49
CA SER A 29 -16.99 -5.85 -34.19
C SER A 29 -17.02 -4.61 -35.08
N ASP A 30 -17.13 -4.82 -36.39
CA ASP A 30 -17.18 -3.77 -37.40
C ASP A 30 -18.31 -2.74 -37.17
N ASP A 31 -17.96 -1.53 -37.60
CA ASP A 31 -18.77 -0.48 -38.23
C ASP A 31 -19.42 0.65 -37.39
N ASP A 32 -19.09 1.86 -37.86
CA ASP A 32 -19.67 3.19 -37.68
C ASP A 32 -19.72 3.88 -36.29
N GLY A 33 -18.78 4.81 -36.06
CA GLY A 33 -18.87 5.78 -34.95
C GLY A 33 -17.64 6.66 -34.72
N ASP A 34 -16.95 7.07 -35.78
CA ASP A 34 -15.53 7.44 -35.79
C ASP A 34 -15.17 8.86 -35.27
N THR A 35 -15.99 9.46 -34.41
CA THR A 35 -15.73 10.84 -33.91
C THR A 35 -15.92 11.07 -32.41
N MET A 36 -16.43 10.09 -31.64
CA MET A 36 -16.72 10.29 -30.21
C MET A 36 -15.59 9.83 -29.26
N TRP A 37 -14.63 9.05 -29.74
CA TRP A 37 -13.65 8.34 -28.89
C TRP A 37 -12.26 8.99 -28.87
N ALA A 38 -11.92 9.81 -29.87
CA ALA A 38 -10.65 10.53 -29.92
C ALA A 38 -10.58 11.69 -28.90
N ALA A 39 -11.73 12.28 -28.55
CA ALA A 39 -11.82 13.37 -27.57
C ALA A 39 -11.58 12.88 -26.11
N ALA A 40 -11.88 11.61 -25.81
CA ALA A 40 -11.75 11.05 -24.47
C ALA A 40 -10.29 10.88 -24.02
N PHE A 41 -9.36 10.65 -24.96
CA PHE A 41 -7.95 10.40 -24.64
C PHE A 41 -7.15 11.69 -24.35
N VAL A 42 -7.52 12.82 -24.95
CA VAL A 42 -6.81 14.10 -24.72
C VAL A 42 -7.18 14.70 -23.34
N ALA A 43 -8.41 14.50 -22.87
CA ALA A 43 -8.84 14.96 -21.55
C ALA A 43 -8.20 14.16 -20.38
N SER A 44 -7.84 12.89 -20.61
CA SER A 44 -7.17 12.05 -19.60
C SER A 44 -5.68 12.38 -19.40
N GLY A 45 -5.05 13.09 -20.35
CA GLY A 45 -3.60 13.34 -20.32
C GLY A 45 -3.15 14.47 -19.40
N ILE A 46 -4.03 15.42 -19.06
CA ILE A 46 -3.65 16.65 -18.34
C ILE A 46 -3.76 16.51 -16.81
N VAL A 47 -4.59 15.57 -16.31
CA VAL A 47 -4.74 15.34 -14.86
C VAL A 47 -3.55 14.57 -14.25
N GLY A 48 -2.78 13.84 -15.07
CA GLY A 48 -1.64 13.05 -14.61
C GLY A 48 -0.36 13.85 -14.30
N VAL A 49 -0.22 15.07 -14.83
CA VAL A 49 1.05 15.82 -14.78
C VAL A 49 1.12 16.85 -13.64
N VAL A 50 -0.02 17.31 -13.11
CA VAL A 50 -0.04 18.34 -12.04
C VAL A 50 0.03 17.73 -10.63
N MET A 51 -0.38 16.47 -10.45
CA MET A 51 -0.38 15.78 -9.14
C MET A 51 0.90 14.98 -8.83
N GLY A 52 2.00 15.20 -9.55
CA GLY A 52 3.28 14.50 -9.33
C GLY A 52 4.40 15.33 -8.69
N GLY A 53 4.26 16.66 -8.62
CA GLY A 53 5.43 17.55 -8.41
C GLY A 53 5.66 18.08 -6.99
N ILE A 54 4.66 18.07 -6.11
CA ILE A 54 4.70 18.84 -4.84
C ILE A 54 4.64 18.01 -3.54
N PRO A 55 4.04 16.80 -3.44
CA PRO A 55 3.84 16.20 -2.11
C PRO A 55 5.10 15.58 -1.47
N GLY A 56 6.22 15.47 -2.20
CA GLY A 56 7.45 14.84 -1.71
C GLY A 56 8.17 15.59 -0.58
N THR A 57 7.89 16.87 -0.35
CA THR A 57 8.63 17.70 0.62
C THR A 57 8.00 17.75 2.01
N LEU A 58 6.71 17.44 2.16
CA LEU A 58 6.02 17.56 3.45
C LEU A 58 6.20 16.34 4.37
N ILE A 59 6.43 15.16 3.79
CA ILE A 59 6.55 13.90 4.56
C ILE A 59 7.89 13.79 5.30
N GLY A 60 8.93 14.52 4.85
CA GLY A 60 10.24 14.56 5.51
C GLY A 60 10.26 15.26 6.88
N LEU A 61 9.29 16.15 7.15
CA LEU A 61 9.27 16.96 8.38
C LEU A 61 8.59 16.25 9.58
N VAL A 62 7.64 15.34 9.32
CA VAL A 62 6.87 14.67 10.38
C VAL A 62 7.65 13.54 11.05
N VAL A 63 8.53 12.85 10.31
CA VAL A 63 9.35 11.75 10.85
C VAL A 63 10.50 12.25 11.74
N GLY A 64 10.92 13.52 11.59
CA GLY A 64 11.99 14.14 12.38
C GLY A 64 11.61 14.51 13.83
N ALA A 65 10.33 14.75 14.11
CA ALA A 65 9.88 15.24 15.41
C ALA A 65 9.70 14.14 16.47
N VAL A 66 9.37 12.91 16.05
CA VAL A 66 9.05 11.80 16.97
C VAL A 66 10.30 11.18 17.61
N ARG A 67 11.48 11.33 16.99
CA ARG A 67 12.73 10.72 17.50
C ARG A 67 13.38 11.47 18.67
N ARG A 68 12.90 12.68 19.02
CA ARG A 68 13.53 13.55 20.05
C ARG A 68 13.04 13.35 21.50
N ARG A 69 12.08 12.46 21.77
CA ARG A 69 11.63 12.21 23.16
C ARG A 69 12.10 10.85 23.67
N ARG A 70 13.36 10.78 24.13
CA ARG A 70 13.78 9.82 25.15
C ARG A 70 14.05 10.60 26.45
N PRO A 71 13.36 10.30 27.56
CA PRO A 71 13.65 10.92 28.84
C PRO A 71 14.95 10.39 29.45
N ALA A 72 15.56 11.25 30.25
CA ALA A 72 16.84 11.11 30.90
C ALA A 72 16.90 10.02 31.98
N ILE A 73 18.13 9.56 32.18
CA ILE A 73 18.66 8.60 33.15
C ILE A 73 18.53 9.10 34.60
N ALA A 74 18.23 8.19 35.54
CA ALA A 74 18.53 8.29 36.97
C ALA A 74 18.63 6.85 37.57
N PRO A 75 19.17 6.65 38.79
CA PRO A 75 20.57 6.70 39.27
C PRO A 75 21.11 5.26 39.64
N PRO A 76 22.34 5.07 40.20
CA PRO A 76 23.13 3.82 40.12
C PRO A 76 22.79 2.73 41.19
N PRO A 77 23.38 1.50 41.10
CA PRO A 77 22.69 0.25 41.42
C PRO A 77 22.96 -0.29 42.84
N MET A 78 21.99 -1.02 43.39
CA MET A 78 22.23 -1.99 44.47
C MET A 78 22.71 -3.33 43.88
N PRO A 79 23.67 -4.03 44.50
CA PRO A 79 24.18 -5.29 43.98
C PRO A 79 23.16 -6.41 44.23
N MET A 80 22.51 -6.86 43.16
CA MET A 80 21.71 -8.08 43.17
C MET A 80 22.55 -9.30 42.73
N PRO A 81 22.27 -10.49 43.27
CA PRO A 81 22.97 -11.73 42.94
C PRO A 81 22.86 -12.04 41.44
N PHE A 82 23.93 -12.64 40.89
CA PHE A 82 24.09 -12.95 39.47
C PHE A 82 22.79 -13.49 38.84
N PRO A 83 22.20 -12.78 37.85
CA PRO A 83 21.04 -13.29 37.16
C PRO A 83 21.43 -14.55 36.36
N PRO A 84 20.50 -15.50 36.17
CA PRO A 84 20.70 -16.63 35.27
C PRO A 84 21.13 -16.12 33.89
N PRO A 85 21.90 -16.92 33.12
CA PRO A 85 22.38 -16.49 31.80
C PRO A 85 21.20 -15.97 30.99
N LEU A 86 21.30 -14.70 30.56
CA LEU A 86 20.26 -14.10 29.73
C LEU A 86 20.05 -15.02 28.51
N PRO A 87 18.79 -15.30 28.13
CA PRO A 87 18.54 -15.98 26.86
C PRO A 87 19.29 -15.24 25.76
N PRO A 88 19.88 -15.94 24.78
CA PRO A 88 20.61 -15.31 23.70
C PRO A 88 19.73 -14.19 23.12
N PRO A 89 20.29 -13.00 22.87
CA PRO A 89 19.51 -11.90 22.31
C PRO A 89 18.76 -12.44 21.09
N PRO A 90 17.47 -12.07 20.89
CA PRO A 90 16.76 -12.48 19.70
C PRO A 90 17.65 -12.13 18.50
N LEU A 91 17.83 -13.10 17.60
CA LEU A 91 18.62 -12.96 16.38
C LEU A 91 18.06 -11.77 15.60
N ASN A 92 18.56 -10.57 15.92
CA ASN A 92 18.24 -9.34 15.22
C ASN A 92 19.13 -9.30 13.97
N ASP A 93 19.03 -10.37 13.20
CA ASP A 93 19.72 -10.50 11.94
C ASP A 93 18.98 -9.70 10.87
N ARG A 94 19.71 -9.25 9.86
CA ARG A 94 19.12 -8.44 8.78
C ARG A 94 17.95 -9.14 8.08
N TRP A 95 17.95 -10.48 8.07
CA TRP A 95 16.91 -11.32 7.49
C TRP A 95 15.59 -11.19 8.25
N SER A 96 15.61 -11.33 9.58
CA SER A 96 14.42 -11.10 10.42
C SER A 96 13.93 -9.65 10.33
N ALA A 97 14.83 -8.68 10.22
CA ALA A 97 14.45 -7.27 10.01
C ALA A 97 13.76 -7.00 8.66
N MET A 98 14.05 -7.79 7.62
CA MET A 98 13.35 -7.71 6.33
C MET A 98 11.99 -8.41 6.40
N VAL A 99 11.94 -9.64 6.94
CA VAL A 99 10.68 -10.38 7.15
C VAL A 99 9.72 -9.57 8.01
N GLY A 100 10.20 -8.99 9.11
CA GLY A 100 9.40 -8.18 10.03
C GLY A 100 8.77 -6.95 9.38
N ARG A 101 9.38 -6.39 8.33
CA ARG A 101 8.78 -5.32 7.53
C ARG A 101 7.62 -5.82 6.68
N CYS A 102 7.77 -6.96 6.01
CA CYS A 102 6.67 -7.58 5.26
C CYS A 102 5.50 -7.95 6.17
N GLU A 103 5.76 -8.52 7.35
CA GLU A 103 4.72 -8.85 8.32
C GLU A 103 4.00 -7.61 8.84
N LEU A 104 4.72 -6.51 9.05
CA LEU A 104 4.13 -5.24 9.45
C LEU A 104 3.20 -4.70 8.37
N ALA A 105 3.60 -4.77 7.10
CA ALA A 105 2.77 -4.35 5.96
C ALA A 105 1.46 -5.14 5.89
N VAL A 106 1.53 -6.46 6.02
CA VAL A 106 0.33 -7.34 6.07
C VAL A 106 -0.59 -6.97 7.23
N ARG A 107 -0.04 -6.75 8.43
CA ARG A 107 -0.84 -6.33 9.60
C ARG A 107 -1.56 -5.00 9.35
N ARG A 108 -0.89 -4.04 8.72
CA ARG A 108 -1.47 -2.72 8.40
C ARG A 108 -2.54 -2.81 7.33
N VAL A 109 -2.35 -3.64 6.30
CA VAL A 109 -3.38 -3.93 5.31
C VAL A 109 -4.64 -4.48 5.99
N HIS A 110 -4.51 -5.51 6.84
CA HIS A 110 -5.65 -6.06 7.57
C HIS A 110 -6.32 -5.01 8.47
N ALA A 111 -5.54 -4.18 9.17
CA ALA A 111 -6.08 -3.10 9.98
C ALA A 111 -6.85 -2.07 9.13
N ALA A 112 -6.32 -1.69 7.96
CA ALA A 112 -6.99 -0.78 7.04
C ALA A 112 -8.31 -1.36 6.51
N VAL A 113 -8.31 -2.62 6.07
CA VAL A 113 -9.52 -3.31 5.60
C VAL A 113 -10.58 -3.41 6.70
N ALA A 114 -10.18 -3.63 7.96
CA ALA A 114 -11.10 -3.68 9.09
C ALA A 114 -11.81 -2.35 9.39
N THR A 115 -11.26 -1.21 8.93
CA THR A 115 -11.91 0.10 9.07
C THR A 115 -13.01 0.34 8.03
N VAL A 116 -13.07 -0.46 6.95
CA VAL A 116 -14.07 -0.30 5.90
C VAL A 116 -15.44 -0.82 6.39
N PRO A 117 -16.54 -0.08 6.19
CA PRO A 117 -17.89 -0.53 6.51
C PRO A 117 -18.25 -1.85 5.81
N ALA A 118 -19.16 -2.61 6.41
CA ALA A 118 -19.68 -3.84 5.82
C ALA A 118 -20.29 -3.56 4.44
N SER A 119 -19.66 -4.13 3.41
CA SER A 119 -20.02 -3.91 2.01
C SER A 119 -19.39 -5.03 1.15
N PRO A 120 -19.89 -5.29 -0.07
CA PRO A 120 -19.27 -6.23 -1.00
C PRO A 120 -17.81 -5.87 -1.32
N ALA A 121 -17.48 -4.57 -1.32
CA ALA A 121 -16.12 -4.08 -1.53
C ALA A 121 -15.18 -4.49 -0.38
N ARG A 122 -15.67 -4.46 0.86
CA ARG A 122 -14.92 -4.94 2.03
C ARG A 122 -14.63 -6.44 1.91
N GLU A 123 -15.61 -7.27 1.57
CA GLU A 123 -15.40 -8.71 1.42
C GLU A 123 -14.35 -9.04 0.34
N TRP A 124 -14.36 -8.28 -0.76
CA TRP A 124 -13.33 -8.39 -1.78
C TRP A 124 -11.94 -8.00 -1.26
N LEU A 125 -11.83 -6.89 -0.52
CA LEU A 125 -10.57 -6.48 0.12
C LEU A 125 -10.07 -7.51 1.14
N GLU A 126 -10.96 -8.12 1.91
CA GLU A 126 -10.61 -9.18 2.88
C GLU A 126 -10.01 -10.41 2.16
N ARG A 127 -10.57 -10.81 1.01
CA ARG A 127 -10.00 -11.90 0.21
C ARG A 127 -8.60 -11.57 -0.30
N ILE A 128 -8.37 -10.34 -0.75
CA ILE A 128 -7.04 -9.92 -1.22
C ILE A 128 -6.06 -9.86 -0.04
N ALA A 129 -6.45 -9.28 1.09
CA ALA A 129 -5.62 -9.23 2.29
C ALA A 129 -5.23 -10.65 2.76
N ALA A 130 -6.17 -11.60 2.72
CA ALA A 130 -5.90 -12.99 3.03
C ALA A 130 -4.92 -13.64 2.04
N ARG A 131 -5.00 -13.30 0.74
CA ARG A 131 -4.02 -13.77 -0.24
C ARG A 131 -2.64 -13.16 -0.02
N PHE A 132 -2.58 -11.86 0.24
CA PHE A 132 -1.34 -11.17 0.55
C PHE A 132 -0.65 -11.74 1.81
N ALA A 133 -1.42 -12.05 2.86
CA ALA A 133 -0.90 -12.71 4.06
C ALA A 133 -0.34 -14.12 3.78
N ALA A 134 -0.90 -14.83 2.79
CA ALA A 134 -0.46 -16.17 2.41
C ALA A 134 0.91 -16.19 1.71
N GLU A 135 1.43 -15.04 1.28
CA GLU A 135 2.77 -14.91 0.69
C GLU A 135 3.88 -14.79 1.76
N LEU A 136 3.53 -14.50 3.03
CA LEU A 136 4.54 -14.38 4.11
C LEU A 136 5.39 -15.64 4.34
N PRO A 137 4.85 -16.87 4.30
CA PRO A 137 5.67 -18.08 4.38
C PRO A 137 6.77 -18.12 3.32
N ASP A 138 6.54 -17.59 2.11
CA ASP A 138 7.52 -17.61 1.02
C ASP A 138 8.66 -16.64 1.30
N VAL A 139 8.33 -15.46 1.82
CA VAL A 139 9.30 -14.46 2.29
C VAL A 139 10.15 -15.04 3.43
N ARG A 140 9.54 -15.77 4.38
CA ARG A 140 10.27 -16.46 5.47
C ARG A 140 11.19 -17.54 4.93
N ARG A 141 10.73 -18.38 4.01
CA ARG A 141 11.56 -19.40 3.36
C ARG A 141 12.75 -18.79 2.61
N LEU A 142 12.56 -17.66 1.95
CA LEU A 142 13.64 -16.94 1.28
C LEU A 142 14.66 -16.38 2.26
N ALA A 143 14.20 -15.85 3.40
CA ALA A 143 15.07 -15.37 4.46
C ALA A 143 15.86 -16.51 5.13
N ASP A 144 15.24 -17.65 5.36
CA ASP A 144 15.90 -18.85 5.89
C ASP A 144 16.94 -19.40 4.93
N LEU A 145 16.66 -19.38 3.62
CA LEU A 145 17.65 -19.70 2.59
C LEU A 145 18.83 -18.73 2.62
N GLY A 146 18.57 -17.43 2.72
CA GLY A 146 19.63 -16.41 2.84
C GLY A 146 20.51 -16.62 4.06
N ARG A 147 19.91 -17.07 5.18
CA ARG A 147 20.63 -17.41 6.41
C ARG A 147 21.45 -18.70 6.25
N ALA A 148 20.87 -19.74 5.65
CA ALA A 148 21.55 -21.03 5.45
C ALA A 148 22.75 -20.93 4.51
N LEU A 149 22.71 -20.01 3.54
CA LEU A 149 23.79 -19.75 2.59
C LEU A 149 24.87 -18.79 3.13
N ASP A 150 24.70 -18.28 4.36
CA ASP A 150 25.48 -17.15 4.90
C ASP A 150 25.68 -16.02 3.88
N ALA A 151 24.60 -15.75 3.13
CA ALA A 151 24.64 -14.84 2.00
C ALA A 151 25.08 -13.44 2.47
N ASP A 152 25.85 -12.73 1.66
CA ASP A 152 26.25 -11.35 1.91
C ASP A 152 25.27 -10.34 1.29
N HIS A 153 25.63 -9.05 1.30
CA HIS A 153 24.75 -8.00 0.76
C HIS A 153 24.66 -8.02 -0.77
N GLN A 154 25.59 -8.67 -1.47
CA GLN A 154 25.64 -8.73 -2.93
C GLN A 154 24.99 -10.01 -3.48
N HIS A 155 24.64 -10.95 -2.59
CA HIS A 155 24.01 -12.19 -2.97
C HIS A 155 22.59 -11.96 -3.57
N PRO A 156 22.21 -12.65 -4.66
CA PRO A 156 20.91 -12.47 -5.32
C PRO A 156 19.69 -12.74 -4.42
N VAL A 157 19.86 -13.54 -3.37
CA VAL A 157 18.81 -13.75 -2.35
C VAL A 157 18.51 -12.48 -1.56
N THR A 158 19.54 -11.67 -1.27
CA THR A 158 19.38 -10.36 -0.62
C THR A 158 18.59 -9.42 -1.54
N ASP A 159 18.93 -9.37 -2.83
CA ASP A 159 18.20 -8.55 -3.81
C ASP A 159 16.74 -8.97 -3.93
N ARG A 160 16.48 -10.28 -4.03
CA ARG A 160 15.13 -10.83 -4.12
C ARG A 160 14.29 -10.52 -2.89
N LEU A 161 14.87 -10.65 -1.69
CA LEU A 161 14.15 -10.32 -0.46
C LEU A 161 13.92 -8.81 -0.32
N SER A 162 14.88 -7.99 -0.75
CA SER A 162 14.70 -6.52 -0.79
C SER A 162 13.59 -6.10 -1.76
N ALA A 163 13.46 -6.79 -2.90
CA ALA A 163 12.38 -6.60 -3.84
C ALA A 163 11.03 -6.96 -3.19
N ALA A 164 10.95 -8.13 -2.55
CA ALA A 164 9.74 -8.52 -1.80
C ALA A 164 9.34 -7.47 -0.75
N VAL A 165 10.29 -6.93 0.03
CA VAL A 165 9.99 -5.86 1.00
C VAL A 165 9.38 -4.63 0.32
N ARG A 166 9.91 -4.23 -0.85
CA ARG A 166 9.36 -3.10 -1.61
C ARG A 166 7.95 -3.41 -2.11
N ASP A 167 7.74 -4.60 -2.67
CA ASP A 167 6.46 -5.01 -3.24
C ASP A 167 5.37 -5.05 -2.15
N PHE A 168 5.69 -5.61 -0.97
CA PHE A 168 4.79 -5.62 0.18
C PHE A 168 4.44 -4.20 0.65
N THR A 169 5.41 -3.28 0.65
CA THR A 169 5.17 -1.89 1.06
C THR A 169 4.32 -1.13 0.01
N SER A 170 4.59 -1.33 -1.27
CA SER A 170 3.79 -0.72 -2.36
C SER A 170 2.34 -1.20 -2.31
N PHE A 171 2.15 -2.50 -2.08
CA PHE A 171 0.82 -3.08 -1.97
C PHE A 171 0.05 -2.53 -0.75
N GLU A 172 0.72 -2.38 0.41
CA GLU A 172 0.15 -1.70 1.59
C GLU A 172 -0.38 -0.31 1.24
N ASP A 173 0.43 0.50 0.56
CA ASP A 173 0.07 1.87 0.17
C ASP A 173 -1.10 1.90 -0.83
N GLU A 174 -1.16 0.94 -1.75
CA GLU A 174 -2.26 0.81 -2.72
C GLU A 174 -3.58 0.44 -2.05
N VAL A 175 -3.57 -0.57 -1.17
CA VAL A 175 -4.77 -0.97 -0.42
C VAL A 175 -5.22 0.14 0.52
N GLY A 176 -4.30 0.83 1.20
CA GLY A 176 -4.63 1.98 2.03
C GLY A 176 -5.35 3.08 1.24
N ARG A 177 -4.86 3.40 0.03
CA ARG A 177 -5.53 4.36 -0.88
C ARG A 177 -6.87 3.86 -1.40
N ALA A 178 -7.04 2.56 -1.62
CA ALA A 178 -8.31 1.98 -2.04
C ALA A 178 -9.35 2.04 -0.90
N ALA A 179 -8.96 1.67 0.32
CA ALA A 179 -9.81 1.73 1.51
C ALA A 179 -10.29 3.17 1.80
N LEU A 180 -9.39 4.16 1.72
CA LEU A 180 -9.75 5.58 1.88
C LEU A 180 -10.74 6.07 0.81
N ARG A 181 -10.57 5.63 -0.45
CA ARG A 181 -11.51 5.98 -1.52
C ARG A 181 -12.90 5.40 -1.27
N LEU A 182 -12.97 4.15 -0.83
CA LEU A 182 -14.25 3.51 -0.48
C LEU A 182 -14.94 4.23 0.67
N LEU A 183 -14.20 4.59 1.72
CA LEU A 183 -14.73 5.35 2.85
C LEU A 183 -15.36 6.68 2.40
N ASN A 184 -14.64 7.45 1.58
CA ASN A 184 -15.14 8.73 1.05
C ASN A 184 -16.35 8.57 0.11
N GLN A 185 -16.43 7.48 -0.66
CA GLN A 185 -17.58 7.22 -1.53
C GLN A 185 -18.81 6.75 -0.74
N THR A 186 -18.64 5.89 0.28
CA THR A 186 -19.76 5.48 1.14
C THR A 186 -20.39 6.65 1.89
N THR A 187 -19.61 7.67 2.25
CA THR A 187 -20.17 8.89 2.85
C THR A 187 -21.00 9.72 1.86
N LEU A 188 -20.73 9.64 0.56
CA LEU A 188 -21.46 10.40 -0.47
C LEU A 188 -22.77 9.73 -0.88
N ASP A 189 -22.81 8.39 -0.97
CA ASP A 189 -24.06 7.67 -1.23
C ASP A 189 -25.05 7.80 -0.05
N ALA A 190 -24.56 7.83 1.20
CA ALA A 190 -25.39 8.05 2.38
C ALA A 190 -26.05 9.45 2.41
N VAL A 191 -25.33 10.50 1.98
CA VAL A 191 -25.87 11.87 1.93
C VAL A 191 -26.96 12.01 0.87
N ARG A 192 -26.94 11.19 -0.19
CA ARG A 192 -27.97 11.20 -1.23
C ARG A 192 -29.28 10.56 -0.77
N THR A 193 -29.18 9.46 -0.01
CA THR A 193 -30.37 8.81 0.58
C THR A 193 -31.02 9.70 1.65
N ASP A 194 -30.23 10.42 2.45
CA ASP A 194 -30.77 11.36 3.45
C ASP A 194 -31.42 12.60 2.80
N LEU A 195 -30.91 13.07 1.66
CA LEU A 195 -31.53 14.17 0.90
C LEU A 195 -32.84 13.75 0.23
N GLU A 196 -32.96 12.53 -0.29
CA GLU A 196 -34.23 12.00 -0.83
C GLU A 196 -35.31 11.85 0.25
N VAL A 197 -34.94 11.40 1.45
CA VAL A 197 -35.85 11.31 2.60
C VAL A 197 -36.28 12.70 3.08
N LEU A 198 -35.39 13.69 3.06
CA LEU A 198 -35.72 15.08 3.41
C LEU A 198 -36.62 15.73 2.35
N GLU A 199 -36.47 15.39 1.06
CA GLU A 199 -37.31 15.90 -0.03
C GLU A 199 -38.73 15.31 0.02
N GLN A 200 -38.88 14.04 0.41
CA GLN A 200 -40.18 13.40 0.66
C GLN A 200 -40.90 13.89 1.93
N GLN A 201 -40.19 14.53 2.87
CA GLN A 201 -40.76 15.09 4.10
C GLN A 201 -41.16 16.58 3.99
N LEU A 202 -40.77 17.26 2.91
CA LEU A 202 -41.15 18.65 2.66
C LEU A 202 -42.64 18.95 2.30
N PRO A 203 -43.51 18.02 1.84
CA PRO A 203 -44.90 18.38 1.53
C PRO A 203 -45.78 18.69 2.77
N HIS A 204 -45.27 18.55 4.00
CA HIS A 204 -46.06 18.75 5.23
C HIS A 204 -45.75 20.06 6.00
N LEU A 205 -44.85 20.92 5.50
CA LEU A 205 -44.50 22.20 6.16
C LEU A 205 -45.06 23.45 5.45
N GLY A 206 -45.86 23.27 4.40
CA GLY A 206 -46.47 24.35 3.61
C GLY A 206 -48.00 24.27 3.52
N SER A 207 -48.69 23.99 4.63
CA SER A 207 -50.12 24.30 4.79
C SER A 207 -50.37 24.51 6.29
N PRO A 208 -50.92 25.65 6.70
CA PRO A 208 -52.28 26.08 6.36
C PRO A 208 -52.41 27.30 5.45
#